data_AF-A0A1Y1W2Z6-F1
#
_entry.id   AF-A0A1Y1W2Z6-F1
#
_cell.length_a   1.000
_cell.length_b   1.000
_cell.length_c   1.000
_cell.angle_alpha   90.00
_cell.angle_beta   90.00
_cell.angle_gamma   90.00
#
_symmetry.space_group_name_H-M   'P 1'
#
loop_
_entity.id
_entity.type
_entity.pdbx_description
1 polymer ?
#
loop_
_entity_poly.entity_id
_entity_poly.type
_entity_poly.pdbx_seq_one_letter_code
_entity_poly.pdbx_strand_id
1 'polypeptide(L)'
;IYSVVSDVDRYHEFVPMCIASTVFHDTKQVIQESGKQHEKVQAELVVGYPPFREQYTSVVTMERPHIVIAEAAPGSGMFKHMKTVWEFEEHTQGTAPMNPFMKGKGEQTLVKFAIDFEFSSILHAQAATLAFDRMAKSNLAAYLERCRVLFG
;
A
#
# COMPACT_ATOMS: atom_id res chain seq x y z
N ILE A 1 -12.33 0.81 0.03
CA ILE A 1 -10.95 0.27 0.03
C ILE A 1 -9.88 1.34 -0.21
N TYR A 2 -10.04 2.27 -1.18
CA TYR A 2 -9.11 3.40 -1.38
C TYR A 2 -8.77 4.12 -0.07
N SER A 3 -9.79 4.48 0.73
CA SER A 3 -9.60 5.17 2.00
C SER A 3 -8.75 4.42 3.01
N VAL A 4 -8.77 3.08 2.98
CA VAL A 4 -7.95 2.23 3.85
C VAL A 4 -6.49 2.23 3.40
N VAL A 5 -6.25 2.24 2.08
CA VAL A 5 -4.90 2.26 1.50
C VAL A 5 -4.30 3.68 1.52
N SER A 6 -5.11 4.73 1.46
CA SER A 6 -4.61 6.11 1.56
C SER A 6 -4.29 6.52 3.00
N ASP A 7 -4.88 5.85 4.01
CA ASP A 7 -4.75 6.19 5.43
C ASP A 7 -3.52 5.51 6.06
N VAL A 8 -2.34 5.96 5.63
CA VAL A 8 -1.05 5.35 5.98
C VAL A 8 -0.76 5.42 7.49
N ASP A 9 -1.26 6.44 8.20
CA ASP A 9 -1.08 6.59 9.65
C ASP A 9 -1.62 5.38 10.44
N ARG A 10 -2.62 4.68 9.91
CA ARG A 10 -3.26 3.55 10.58
C ARG A 10 -2.67 2.20 10.22
N TYR A 11 -1.61 2.15 9.42
CA TYR A 11 -1.03 0.88 8.97
C TYR A 11 -0.54 0.03 10.13
N HIS A 12 0.02 0.63 11.18
CA HIS A 12 0.46 -0.08 12.39
C HIS A 12 -0.69 -0.82 13.12
N GLU A 13 -1.96 -0.45 12.90
CA GLU A 13 -3.10 -1.10 13.54
C GLU A 13 -3.44 -2.47 12.93
N PHE A 14 -3.11 -2.69 11.66
CA PHE A 14 -3.61 -3.87 10.93
C PHE A 14 -2.61 -4.48 9.95
N VAL A 15 -1.65 -3.73 9.41
CA VAL A 15 -0.67 -4.25 8.46
C VAL A 15 0.32 -5.14 9.22
N PRO A 16 0.42 -6.44 8.87
CA PRO A 16 1.35 -7.34 9.52
C PRO A 16 2.78 -6.80 9.47
N MET A 17 3.52 -6.96 10.57
CA MET A 17 4.92 -6.53 10.68
C MET A 17 5.14 -5.02 10.59
N CYS A 18 4.09 -4.20 10.43
CA CYS A 18 4.16 -2.75 10.60
C CYS A 18 4.09 -2.43 12.09
N ILE A 19 5.23 -2.05 12.67
CA ILE A 19 5.37 -1.72 14.09
C ILE A 19 4.91 -0.29 14.36
N ALA A 20 5.21 0.63 13.44
CA ALA A 20 4.77 2.02 13.51
C ALA A 20 4.57 2.58 12.10
N SER A 21 3.65 3.53 11.99
CA SER A 21 3.33 4.23 10.74
C SER A 21 3.01 5.68 11.02
N THR A 22 3.73 6.60 10.38
CA THR A 22 3.64 8.03 10.65
C THR A 22 3.64 8.81 9.34
N VAL A 23 2.63 9.63 9.11
CA VAL A 23 2.57 10.58 8.00
C VAL A 23 3.13 11.93 8.44
N PHE A 24 4.07 12.47 7.66
CA PHE A 24 4.60 13.81 7.85
C PHE A 24 3.65 14.82 7.17
N HIS A 25 2.56 15.19 7.85
CA HIS A 25 1.51 16.04 7.25
C HIS A 25 1.99 17.42 6.79
N ASP A 26 3.05 17.94 7.38
CA ASP A 26 3.74 19.16 6.98
C ASP A 26 4.38 19.06 5.58
N THR A 27 4.64 17.86 5.10
CA THR A 27 5.16 17.59 3.75
C THR A 27 4.06 17.46 2.68
N LYS A 28 2.78 17.60 3.06
CA LYS A 28 1.66 17.44 2.13
C LYS A 28 1.69 18.50 1.04
N GLN A 29 1.70 18.04 -0.22
CA GLN A 29 1.63 18.87 -1.42
C GLN A 29 0.41 18.47 -2.25
N VAL A 30 -0.28 19.45 -2.81
CA VAL A 30 -1.37 19.23 -3.77
C VAL A 30 -0.90 19.70 -5.14
N ILE A 31 -0.90 18.79 -6.11
CA ILE A 31 -0.41 19.00 -7.47
C ILE A 31 -1.61 18.88 -8.41
N GLN A 32 -1.77 19.83 -9.33
CA GLN A 32 -2.78 19.78 -10.39
C GLN A 32 -2.09 19.60 -11.73
N GLU A 33 -2.28 18.43 -12.36
CA GLU A 33 -1.69 18.08 -13.65
C GLU A 33 -2.76 17.46 -14.56
N SER A 34 -2.80 17.91 -15.82
CA SER A 34 -3.72 17.35 -16.84
C SER A 34 -5.21 17.31 -16.42
N GLY A 35 -5.66 18.26 -15.60
CA GLY A 35 -7.03 18.32 -15.08
C GLY A 35 -7.32 17.37 -13.91
N LYS A 36 -6.31 16.67 -13.39
CA LYS A 36 -6.38 15.79 -12.22
C LYS A 36 -5.68 16.40 -11.02
N GLN A 37 -6.19 16.10 -9.83
CA GLN A 37 -5.60 16.51 -8.56
C GLN A 37 -4.89 15.32 -7.92
N HIS A 38 -3.60 15.50 -7.63
CA HIS A 38 -2.77 14.56 -6.91
C HIS A 38 -2.39 15.13 -5.55
N GLU A 39 -2.37 14.30 -4.52
CA GLU A 39 -1.79 14.63 -3.23
C GLU A 39 -0.49 13.84 -3.06
N LYS A 40 0.56 14.50 -2.57
CA LYS A 40 1.85 13.88 -2.29
C LYS A 40 2.24 14.15 -0.86
N VAL A 41 2.63 13.12 -0.10
CA VAL A 41 3.00 13.26 1.31
C VAL A 41 4.11 12.26 1.66
N GLN A 42 5.00 12.60 2.58
CA GLN A 42 5.97 11.65 3.11
C GLN A 42 5.36 10.85 4.26
N ALA A 43 5.68 9.57 4.32
CA ALA A 43 5.30 8.69 5.41
C ALA A 43 6.44 7.75 5.79
N GLU A 44 6.72 7.62 7.08
CA GLU A 44 7.67 6.67 7.63
C GLU A 44 6.94 5.42 8.12
N LEU A 45 7.46 4.26 7.73
CA LEU A 45 7.03 2.98 8.24
C LEU A 45 8.19 2.31 8.96
N VAL A 46 7.92 1.84 10.18
CA VAL A 46 8.80 0.96 10.93
C VAL A 46 8.29 -0.46 10.74
N VAL A 47 9.11 -1.29 10.12
CA VAL A 47 8.80 -2.70 9.87
C VAL A 47 9.79 -3.59 10.59
N GLY A 48 9.34 -4.72 11.10
CA GLY A 48 10.26 -5.60 11.82
C GLY A 48 9.72 -6.97 12.12
N TYR A 49 10.65 -7.92 12.15
CA TYR A 49 10.50 -9.27 12.68
C TYR A 49 11.57 -9.44 13.74
N PRO A 50 11.25 -9.80 15.00
CA PRO A 50 12.28 -9.99 16.02
C PRO A 50 13.41 -10.90 15.52
N PRO A 51 14.71 -10.51 15.61
CA PRO A 51 15.27 -9.32 16.27
C PRO A 51 15.46 -8.06 15.38
N PHE A 52 15.09 -8.11 14.10
CA PHE A 52 15.30 -7.04 13.13
C PHE A 52 14.19 -5.99 13.18
N ARG A 53 14.59 -4.72 13.24
CA ARG A 53 13.70 -3.56 13.17
C ARG A 53 14.32 -2.55 12.23
N GLU A 54 13.62 -2.29 11.13
CA GLU A 54 14.06 -1.39 10.08
C GLU A 54 13.02 -0.28 9.91
N GLN A 55 13.48 0.92 9.60
CA GLN A 55 12.60 2.04 9.28
C GLN A 55 12.93 2.56 7.89
N TYR A 56 11.91 2.93 7.13
CA TYR A 56 12.11 3.57 5.84
C TYR A 56 11.06 4.67 5.64
N THR A 57 11.46 5.69 4.90
CA THR A 57 10.58 6.79 4.53
C THR A 57 10.14 6.59 3.10
N SER A 58 8.86 6.77 2.85
CA SER A 58 8.28 6.71 1.52
C SER A 58 7.61 8.02 1.17
N VAL A 59 7.53 8.28 -0.12
CA VAL A 59 6.77 9.36 -0.71
C VAL A 59 5.50 8.73 -1.29
N VAL A 60 4.36 9.10 -0.73
CA VAL A 60 3.05 8.57 -1.10
C VAL A 60 2.34 9.58 -1.98
N THR A 61 2.02 9.19 -3.20
CA THR A 61 1.27 9.96 -4.19
C THR A 61 -0.11 9.34 -4.36
N MET A 62 -1.15 10.16 -4.26
CA MET A 62 -2.53 9.73 -4.22
C MET A 62 -3.35 10.50 -5.26
N GLU A 63 -4.08 9.78 -6.11
CA GLU A 63 -5.11 10.34 -7.00
C GLU A 63 -6.44 9.76 -6.55
N ARG A 64 -7.28 10.56 -5.89
CA ARG A 64 -8.57 10.07 -5.38
C ARG A 64 -9.58 9.91 -6.51
N PRO A 65 -10.40 8.82 -6.51
CA PRO A 65 -10.33 7.61 -5.69
C PRO A 65 -9.55 6.45 -6.34
N HIS A 66 -8.76 6.73 -7.37
CA HIS A 66 -8.31 5.73 -8.34
C HIS A 66 -6.95 5.10 -8.03
N ILE A 67 -5.99 5.87 -7.51
CA ILE A 67 -4.59 5.41 -7.44
C ILE A 67 -3.92 5.84 -6.13
N VAL A 68 -3.13 4.93 -5.54
CA VAL A 68 -2.15 5.22 -4.49
C VAL A 68 -0.81 4.60 -4.87
N ILE A 69 0.22 5.42 -4.99
CA ILE A 69 1.60 5.01 -5.28
C ILE A 69 2.46 5.37 -4.08
N ALA A 70 3.26 4.44 -3.58
CA ALA A 70 4.27 4.73 -2.55
C ALA A 70 5.65 4.34 -3.07
N GLU A 71 6.60 5.28 -3.00
CA GLU A 71 7.98 5.09 -3.44
C GLU A 71 8.93 5.33 -2.27
N ALA A 72 9.82 4.39 -1.96
CA ALA A 72 10.85 4.60 -0.94
C ALA A 72 11.75 5.79 -1.31
N ALA A 73 11.98 6.67 -0.35
CA ALA A 73 12.89 7.79 -0.52
C ALA A 73 14.32 7.25 -0.73
N PRO A 74 15.10 7.82 -1.66
CA PRO A 74 16.47 7.39 -1.91
C PRO A 74 17.31 7.39 -0.63
N GLY A 75 18.01 6.29 -0.37
CA GLY A 75 18.86 6.15 0.81
C GLY A 75 18.11 5.98 2.14
N SER A 76 16.79 5.79 2.13
CA SER A 76 16.01 5.53 3.34
C SER A 76 15.88 4.03 3.65
N GLY A 77 16.36 3.63 4.83
CA GLY A 77 16.17 2.28 5.36
C GLY A 77 16.82 1.17 4.55
N MET A 78 16.11 0.04 4.45
CA MET A 78 16.62 -1.20 3.86
C MET A 78 16.44 -1.32 2.34
N PHE A 79 15.67 -0.42 1.72
CA PHE A 79 15.36 -0.48 0.30
C PHE A 79 16.29 0.42 -0.51
N LYS A 80 16.94 -0.15 -1.51
CA LYS A 80 17.60 0.61 -2.58
C LYS A 80 16.57 1.24 -3.52
N HIS A 81 15.49 0.51 -3.75
CA HIS A 81 14.30 0.96 -4.45
C HIS A 81 13.10 0.20 -3.87
N MET A 82 11.96 0.87 -3.74
CA MET A 82 10.68 0.20 -3.52
C MET A 82 9.59 1.09 -4.09
N LYS A 83 8.67 0.49 -4.85
CA LYS A 83 7.51 1.12 -5.42
C LYS A 83 6.31 0.19 -5.28
N THR A 84 5.28 0.64 -4.60
CA THR A 84 3.96 -0.02 -4.60
C THR A 84 2.97 0.81 -5.38
N VAL A 85 2.16 0.17 -6.20
CA VAL A 85 1.07 0.79 -6.95
C VAL A 85 -0.22 0.06 -6.60
N TRP A 86 -1.20 0.83 -6.13
CA TRP A 86 -2.56 0.39 -5.88
C TRP A 86 -3.48 1.12 -6.83
N GLU A 87 -4.20 0.38 -7.67
CA GLU A 87 -5.22 0.92 -8.55
C GLU A 87 -6.59 0.36 -8.13
N PHE A 88 -7.59 1.25 -8.15
CA PHE A 88 -8.95 0.97 -7.75
C PHE A 88 -9.87 1.25 -8.93
N GLU A 89 -10.47 0.18 -9.45
CA GLU A 89 -11.45 0.24 -10.53
C GLU A 89 -12.84 -0.07 -9.98
N GLU A 90 -13.75 0.87 -10.12
CA GLU A 90 -15.16 0.65 -9.78
C GLU A 90 -15.76 -0.32 -10.78
N HIS A 91 -16.39 -1.39 -10.29
CA HIS A 91 -17.12 -2.32 -11.15
C HIS A 91 -18.46 -1.69 -11.55
N THR A 92 -18.45 -0.86 -12.59
CA THR A 92 -19.65 -0.52 -13.35
C THR A 92 -20.05 -1.73 -14.20
N GLN A 93 -21.35 -2.03 -14.31
CA GLN A 93 -21.83 -3.16 -15.12
C GLN A 93 -21.21 -3.11 -16.54
N GLY A 94 -20.29 -4.03 -16.84
CA GLY A 94 -19.71 -4.21 -18.19
C GLY A 94 -18.22 -3.90 -18.37
N THR A 95 -17.50 -3.36 -17.38
CA THR A 95 -16.09 -2.91 -17.56
C THR A 95 -15.03 -3.82 -16.94
N ALA A 96 -15.38 -4.67 -15.97
CA ALA A 96 -14.48 -5.62 -15.33
C ALA A 96 -15.10 -7.03 -15.28
N PRO A 97 -14.30 -8.11 -15.34
CA PRO A 97 -14.81 -9.46 -15.18
C PRO A 97 -15.36 -9.64 -13.76
N MET A 98 -16.69 -9.71 -13.65
CA MET A 98 -17.38 -9.99 -12.39
C MET A 98 -16.93 -11.37 -11.89
N ASN A 99 -16.53 -11.47 -10.61
CA ASN A 99 -16.24 -12.78 -10.03
C ASN A 99 -17.50 -13.65 -10.12
N PRO A 100 -17.50 -14.79 -10.86
CA PRO A 100 -18.69 -15.61 -11.06
C PRO A 100 -19.28 -16.16 -9.75
N PHE A 101 -18.45 -16.25 -8.71
CA PHE A 101 -18.83 -16.70 -7.37
C PHE A 101 -19.45 -15.61 -6.49
N MET A 102 -19.44 -14.34 -6.93
CA MET A 102 -20.08 -13.20 -6.25
C MET A 102 -21.26 -12.62 -7.06
N LYS A 103 -22.08 -13.48 -7.68
CA LYS A 103 -23.34 -13.05 -8.28
C LYS A 103 -24.32 -12.56 -7.20
N GLY A 104 -24.61 -11.26 -7.18
CA GLY A 104 -25.81 -10.70 -6.52
C GLY A 104 -25.63 -9.97 -5.18
N LYS A 105 -24.42 -9.55 -4.78
CA LYS A 105 -24.23 -8.73 -3.56
C LYS A 105 -23.32 -7.53 -3.81
N GLY A 106 -23.89 -6.33 -3.78
CA GLY A 106 -23.19 -5.06 -3.59
C GLY A 106 -22.39 -4.51 -4.77
N GLU A 107 -21.92 -3.27 -4.59
CA GLU A 107 -20.88 -2.66 -5.42
C GLU A 107 -19.57 -3.43 -5.24
N GLN A 108 -18.86 -3.70 -6.33
CA GLN A 108 -17.55 -4.36 -6.30
C GLN A 108 -16.48 -3.36 -6.72
N THR A 109 -15.31 -3.41 -6.08
CA THR A 109 -14.13 -2.65 -6.49
C THR A 109 -13.05 -3.66 -6.86
N LEU A 110 -12.59 -3.62 -8.11
CA LEU A 110 -11.41 -4.37 -8.51
C LEU A 110 -10.18 -3.62 -8.00
N VAL A 111 -9.33 -4.33 -7.24
CA VAL A 111 -8.07 -3.79 -6.73
C VAL A 111 -6.93 -4.45 -7.45
N LYS A 112 -6.10 -3.64 -8.11
CA LYS A 112 -4.83 -4.09 -8.69
C LYS A 112 -3.71 -3.64 -7.76
N PHE A 113 -2.92 -4.59 -7.30
CA PHE A 113 -1.76 -4.32 -6.44
C PHE A 113 -0.50 -4.80 -7.16
N ALA A 114 0.44 -3.91 -7.35
CA ALA A 114 1.77 -4.20 -7.87
C ALA A 114 2.83 -3.68 -6.88
N ILE A 115 3.89 -4.45 -6.70
CA ILE A 115 5.04 -4.07 -5.87
C ILE A 115 6.32 -4.46 -6.57
N ASP A 116 7.25 -3.51 -6.65
CA ASP A 116 8.61 -3.69 -7.13
C ASP A 116 9.58 -3.17 -6.07
N PHE A 117 10.63 -3.92 -5.74
CA PHE A 117 11.57 -3.54 -4.69
C PHE A 117 12.94 -4.19 -4.90
N GLU A 118 13.97 -3.50 -4.42
CA GLU A 118 15.33 -3.97 -4.35
C GLU A 118 15.88 -3.61 -2.96
N PHE A 119 16.45 -4.57 -2.24
CA PHE A 119 17.09 -4.32 -0.95
C PHE A 119 18.53 -3.85 -1.14
N SER A 120 18.98 -2.96 -0.25
CA SER A 120 20.36 -2.48 -0.24
C SER A 120 21.37 -3.55 0.19
N SER A 121 20.91 -4.61 0.88
CA SER A 121 21.76 -5.70 1.39
C SER A 121 21.34 -7.05 0.81
N ILE A 122 22.34 -7.86 0.44
CA ILE A 122 22.15 -9.23 -0.05
C ILE A 122 21.48 -10.11 1.03
N LEU A 123 21.75 -9.86 2.30
CA LEU A 123 21.11 -10.59 3.41
C LEU A 123 19.61 -10.31 3.46
N HIS A 124 19.21 -9.04 3.32
CA HIS A 124 17.80 -8.64 3.24
C HIS A 124 17.13 -9.24 2.00
N ALA A 125 17.81 -9.25 0.86
CA ALA A 125 17.29 -9.85 -0.37
C ALA A 125 17.03 -11.36 -0.22
N GLN A 126 17.94 -12.10 0.43
CA GLN A 126 17.76 -13.53 0.68
C GLN A 126 16.62 -13.82 1.66
N ALA A 127 16.56 -13.09 2.79
CA ALA A 127 15.50 -13.24 3.77
C ALA A 127 14.12 -12.91 3.18
N ALA A 128 14.03 -11.81 2.41
CA ALA A 128 12.79 -11.40 1.78
C ALA A 128 12.35 -12.38 0.69
N THR A 129 13.23 -12.93 -0.14
CA THR A 129 12.85 -13.89 -1.18
C THR A 129 12.16 -15.13 -0.59
N LEU A 130 12.61 -15.59 0.57
CA LEU A 130 12.02 -16.75 1.27
C LEU A 130 10.67 -16.42 1.93
N ALA A 131 10.43 -15.15 2.28
CA ALA A 131 9.24 -14.69 2.99
C ALA A 131 8.22 -13.93 2.11
N PHE A 132 8.61 -13.53 0.90
CA PHE A 132 7.91 -12.56 0.06
C PHE A 132 6.46 -12.97 -0.22
N ASP A 133 6.27 -14.19 -0.72
CA ASP A 133 4.94 -14.72 -1.05
C ASP A 133 4.00 -14.73 0.14
N ARG A 134 4.53 -15.00 1.35
CA ARG A 134 3.72 -15.01 2.57
C ARG A 134 3.42 -13.59 3.04
N MET A 135 4.40 -12.69 2.99
CA MET A 135 4.23 -11.29 3.37
C MET A 135 3.23 -10.57 2.47
N ALA A 136 3.35 -10.71 1.14
CA ALA A 136 2.44 -10.09 0.19
C ALA A 136 0.99 -10.56 0.37
N LYS A 137 0.78 -11.88 0.51
CA LYS A 137 -0.54 -12.47 0.77
C LYS A 137 -1.10 -12.03 2.12
N SER A 138 -0.27 -12.00 3.17
CA SER A 138 -0.66 -11.57 4.51
C SER A 138 -1.07 -10.10 4.54
N ASN A 139 -0.29 -9.22 3.89
CA ASN A 139 -0.63 -7.80 3.76
C ASN A 139 -1.97 -7.63 3.07
N LEU A 140 -2.17 -8.24 1.90
CA LEU A 140 -3.43 -8.14 1.17
C LEU A 140 -4.62 -8.64 2.01
N ALA A 141 -4.47 -9.77 2.70
CA ALA A 141 -5.50 -10.30 3.59
C ALA A 141 -5.86 -9.31 4.71
N ALA A 142 -4.86 -8.63 5.28
CA ALA A 142 -5.08 -7.63 6.32
C ALA A 142 -5.84 -6.39 5.79
N TYR A 143 -5.55 -5.91 4.58
CA TYR A 143 -6.33 -4.82 3.96
C TYR A 143 -7.79 -5.21 3.72
N LEU A 144 -8.03 -6.44 3.24
CA LEU A 144 -9.39 -6.96 3.04
C LEU A 144 -10.14 -7.08 4.37
N GLU A 145 -9.49 -7.61 5.39
CA GLU A 145 -10.08 -7.73 6.73
C GLU A 145 -10.38 -6.36 7.34
N ARG A 146 -9.48 -5.38 7.18
CA ARG A 146 -9.71 -4.01 7.63
C ARG A 146 -10.91 -3.38 6.91
N CYS A 147 -11.08 -3.64 5.61
CA CYS A 147 -12.26 -3.21 4.88
C CYS A 147 -13.54 -3.85 5.44
N ARG A 148 -13.53 -5.16 5.71
CA ARG A 148 -14.66 -5.87 6.32
C ARG A 148 -15.05 -5.30 7.68
N VAL A 149 -14.06 -4.96 8.51
CA VAL A 149 -14.30 -4.36 9.84
C VAL A 149 -14.92 -2.95 9.72
N LEU A 150 -14.50 -2.15 8.74
CA LEU A 150 -14.96 -0.77 8.58
C LEU A 150 -16.28 -0.63 7.81
N PHE A 151 -16.55 -1.51 6.86
CA PHE A 151 -17.66 -1.37 5.91
C PHE A 151 -18.70 -2.50 5.96
N GLY A 152 -18.46 -3.56 6.74
CA GLY A 152 -19.37 -4.72 6.86
C GLY A 152 -19.13 -5.80 5.82
#